data_AF-A0A8T0ZCG8-F1
#
_entry.id   AF-A0A8T0ZCG8-F1
#
_cell.length_a   1.000
_cell.length_b   1.000
_cell.length_c   1.000
_cell.angle_alpha   90.00
_cell.angle_beta   90.00
_cell.angle_gamma   90.00
#
_symmetry.space_group_name_H-M   'P 1'
#
loop_
_entity.id
_entity.type
_entity.pdbx_description
1 polymer ?
#
loop_
_entity_poly.entity_id
_entity_poly.type
_entity_poly.pdbx_seq_one_letter_code
_entity_poly.pdbx_strand_id
1 'polypeptide(L)'
;MLVAAHNGIPPTTARRIVDAGHVELLPRGGARTSNVNVFKAKIKADIALSREELVMARPRGAIAAARMEILERTAERPIGCMDLCLVNRMALHCQHAVAAAERMEEMQYGT
;
A
#
# COMPACT_ATOMS: atom_id res chain seq x y z
N MET A 1 7.32 16.57 -24.59
CA MET A 1 6.59 17.64 -23.87
C MET A 1 5.78 18.54 -24.81
N LEU A 2 6.27 18.85 -26.02
CA LEU A 2 5.54 19.64 -27.03
C LEU A 2 4.16 19.04 -27.39
N VAL A 3 4.10 17.74 -27.65
CA VAL A 3 2.86 17.01 -27.97
C VAL A 3 1.85 17.08 -26.80
N ALA A 4 2.30 17.01 -25.55
CA ALA A 4 1.41 17.07 -24.39
C ALA A 4 0.75 18.45 -24.24
N ALA A 5 1.52 19.53 -24.43
CA ALA A 5 1.02 20.90 -24.36
C ALA A 5 -0.01 21.20 -25.46
N HIS A 6 0.23 20.70 -26.69
CA HIS A 6 -0.70 20.86 -27.81
C HIS A 6 -2.03 20.09 -27.62
N ASN A 7 -2.01 19.00 -26.85
CA ASN A 7 -3.18 18.16 -26.60
C ASN A 7 -3.84 18.46 -25.24
N GLY A 8 -3.45 19.54 -24.55
CA GLY A 8 -4.00 19.89 -23.24
C GLY A 8 -3.71 18.87 -22.12
N ILE A 9 -2.71 18.01 -22.32
CA ILE A 9 -2.33 16.97 -21.35
C ILE A 9 -1.30 17.56 -20.38
N PRO A 10 -1.55 17.52 -19.06
CA PRO A 10 -0.57 17.95 -18.08
C PRO A 10 0.75 17.19 -18.22
N PRO A 11 1.91 17.87 -18.07
CA PRO A 11 3.23 17.24 -18.12
C PRO A 11 3.40 15.99 -17.26
N THR A 12 2.79 16.00 -16.08
CA THR A 12 2.80 14.91 -15.11
C THR A 12 2.03 13.69 -15.60
N THR A 13 0.87 13.92 -16.22
CA THR A 13 0.06 12.87 -16.85
C THR A 13 0.79 12.25 -18.02
N ALA A 14 1.38 13.06 -18.90
CA ALA A 14 2.14 12.58 -20.05
C ALA A 14 3.33 11.71 -19.61
N ARG A 15 4.08 12.15 -18.59
CA ARG A 15 5.22 11.38 -18.06
C ARG A 15 4.76 10.06 -17.46
N ARG A 16 3.68 10.07 -16.68
CA ARG A 16 3.10 8.85 -16.12
C ARG A 16 2.68 7.84 -17.20
N ILE A 17 2.06 8.30 -18.29
CA ILE A 17 1.63 7.42 -19.38
C ILE A 17 2.84 6.77 -20.06
N VAL A 18 3.90 7.55 -20.30
CA VAL A 18 5.15 7.04 -20.89
C VAL A 18 5.79 6.00 -19.97
N ASP A 19 5.91 6.31 -18.69
CA ASP A 19 6.55 5.41 -17.71
C ASP A 19 5.72 4.14 -17.47
N ALA A 20 4.38 4.25 -17.50
CA ALA A 20 3.48 3.14 -17.20
C ALA A 20 3.09 2.31 -18.45
N GLY A 21 3.27 2.85 -19.66
CA GLY A 21 2.92 2.19 -20.93
C GLY A 21 1.41 2.06 -21.20
N HIS A 22 0.55 2.65 -20.37
CA HIS A 22 -0.91 2.61 -20.51
C HIS A 22 -1.55 3.92 -20.04
N VAL A 23 -2.71 4.24 -20.62
CA VAL A 23 -3.45 5.49 -20.34
C VAL A 23 -4.40 5.33 -19.14
N GLU A 24 -4.81 4.10 -18.86
CA GLU A 24 -5.78 3.79 -17.81
C GLU A 24 -5.22 4.10 -16.43
N LEU A 25 -6.03 4.80 -15.63
CA LEU A 25 -5.78 4.96 -14.22
C LEU A 25 -6.13 3.65 -13.53
N LEU A 26 -5.12 2.83 -13.21
CA LEU A 26 -5.33 1.70 -12.32
C LEU A 26 -6.00 2.20 -11.03
N PRO A 27 -7.05 1.52 -10.53
CA PRO A 27 -7.68 1.86 -9.28
C PRO A 27 -6.60 1.91 -8.19
N ARG A 28 -6.44 3.06 -7.54
CA ARG A 28 -5.62 3.11 -6.32
C ARG A 28 -6.36 2.32 -5.26
N GLY A 29 -5.74 1.23 -4.81
CA GLY A 29 -6.32 0.19 -3.96
C GLY A 29 -7.44 0.67 -3.03
N GLY A 30 -8.65 0.18 -3.30
CA GLY A 30 -9.85 0.44 -2.53
C GLY A 30 -9.81 -0.16 -1.13
N ALA A 31 -10.68 0.34 -0.25
CA ALA A 31 -10.89 -0.24 1.06
C ALA A 31 -11.56 -1.62 0.94
N ARG A 32 -10.83 -2.67 1.31
CA ARG A 32 -11.31 -4.06 1.32
C ARG A 32 -12.37 -4.26 2.39
N THR A 33 -13.50 -4.87 2.04
CA THR A 33 -14.55 -5.36 2.95
C THR A 33 -14.17 -6.62 3.73
N SER A 34 -12.97 -7.16 3.52
CA SER A 34 -12.42 -8.31 4.27
C SER A 34 -11.18 -7.91 5.07
N ASN A 35 -11.37 -7.11 6.12
CA ASN A 35 -10.37 -7.05 7.20
C ASN A 35 -10.51 -8.30 8.08
N VAL A 36 -10.14 -9.47 7.55
CA VAL A 36 -10.01 -10.68 8.38
C VAL A 36 -8.80 -10.58 9.32
N ASN A 37 -7.93 -9.58 9.11
CA ASN A 37 -6.75 -9.34 9.94
C ASN A 37 -6.91 -8.04 10.75
N VAL A 38 -7.16 -8.19 12.06
CA VAL A 38 -7.29 -7.10 13.05
C VAL A 38 -6.04 -6.24 13.12
N PHE A 39 -4.85 -6.84 12.99
CA PHE A 39 -3.57 -6.12 12.97
C PHE A 39 -3.50 -5.15 11.78
N LYS A 40 -3.83 -5.62 10.58
CA LYS A 40 -3.90 -4.77 9.37
C LYS A 40 -4.89 -3.62 9.54
N ALA A 41 -6.06 -3.87 10.14
CA ALA A 41 -7.07 -2.85 10.36
C ALA A 41 -6.57 -1.74 11.31
N LYS A 42 -5.91 -2.12 12.42
CA LYS A 42 -5.35 -1.16 13.37
C LYS A 42 -4.22 -0.32 12.76
N ILE A 43 -3.31 -0.94 12.01
CA ILE A 43 -2.26 -0.22 11.28
C ILE A 43 -2.87 0.80 10.32
N LYS A 44 -3.87 0.39 9.54
CA LYS A 44 -4.52 1.29 8.58
C LYS A 44 -5.21 2.47 9.26
N ALA A 45 -5.87 2.23 10.40
CA ALA A 45 -6.50 3.28 11.19
C ALA A 45 -5.46 4.27 11.72
N ASP A 46 -4.33 3.77 12.22
CA ASP A 46 -3.27 4.62 12.74
C ASP A 46 -2.59 5.49 11.66
N ILE A 47 -2.27 4.89 10.51
CA ILE A 47 -1.75 5.62 9.33
C ILE A 47 -2.72 6.72 8.89
N ALA A 48 -4.03 6.45 8.95
CA ALA A 48 -5.04 7.44 8.60
C ALA A 48 -5.04 8.64 9.56
N LEU A 49 -4.78 8.40 10.85
CA LEU A 49 -4.62 9.46 11.86
C LEU A 49 -3.31 10.24 11.65
N SER A 50 -2.23 9.58 11.25
CA SER A 50 -0.93 10.21 10.95
C SER A 50 -0.81 10.77 9.53
N ARG A 51 -1.93 10.91 8.80
CA ARG A 51 -1.94 11.33 7.39
C ARG A 51 -1.24 12.66 7.17
N GLU A 52 -1.46 13.63 8.06
CA GLU A 52 -0.86 14.96 7.94
C GLU A 52 0.67 14.88 8.06
N GLU A 53 1.18 14.17 9.06
CA GLU A 53 2.60 13.93 9.29
C GLU A 53 3.28 13.21 8.09
N LEU A 54 2.56 12.28 7.45
CA LEU A 54 3.02 11.54 6.27
C LEU A 54 3.13 12.38 4.99
N VAL A 55 2.29 13.43 4.86
CA VAL A 55 2.26 14.32 3.68
C VAL A 55 3.03 15.61 3.89
N MET A 56 3.55 15.86 5.09
CA MET A 56 4.36 17.04 5.37
C MET A 56 5.51 17.17 4.37
N ALA A 57 5.73 18.40 3.91
CA ALA A 57 6.82 18.72 3.01
C ALA A 57 8.16 18.45 3.72
N ARG A 58 9.03 17.69 3.05
CA ARG A 58 10.38 17.37 3.56
C ARG A 58 11.41 17.53 2.45
N PRO A 59 12.68 17.79 2.81
CA PRO A 59 13.77 17.82 1.84
C PRO A 59 13.81 16.52 1.02
N ARG A 60 14.13 16.64 -0.28
CA ARG A 60 14.37 15.47 -1.12
C ARG A 60 15.54 14.68 -0.53
N GLY A 61 15.36 13.37 -0.36
CA GLY A 61 16.30 12.49 0.36
C GLY A 61 15.87 12.16 1.80
N ALA A 62 15.11 13.03 2.47
CA ALA A 62 14.61 12.78 3.83
C ALA A 62 13.22 12.12 3.87
N ILE A 63 12.50 12.09 2.73
CA ILE A 63 11.11 11.61 2.65
C ILE A 63 10.99 10.14 3.06
N ALA A 64 11.91 9.27 2.60
CA ALA A 64 11.84 7.84 2.90
C ALA A 64 12.10 7.56 4.38
N ALA A 65 13.19 8.09 4.94
CA ALA A 65 13.54 7.92 6.35
C ALA A 65 12.42 8.41 7.28
N ALA A 66 11.89 9.61 7.01
CA ALA A 66 10.87 10.18 7.87
C ALA A 66 9.46 9.57 7.66
N ARG A 67 9.23 8.81 6.58
CA ARG A 67 8.07 7.91 6.48
C ARG A 67 8.30 6.61 7.25
N MET A 68 9.54 6.12 7.24
CA MET A 68 9.92 4.92 7.97
C MET A 68 9.70 5.08 9.48
N GLU A 69 10.11 6.22 10.04
CA GLU A 69 9.89 6.56 11.45
C GLU A 69 8.41 6.52 11.86
N ILE A 70 7.53 7.05 11.01
CA ILE A 70 6.08 7.01 11.27
C ILE A 70 5.57 5.57 11.23
N LEU A 71 6.04 4.78 10.27
CA LEU A 71 5.64 3.37 10.13
C LEU A 71 6.14 2.51 11.30
N GLU A 72 7.34 2.76 11.82
CA GLU A 72 7.87 2.11 13.03
C GLU A 72 6.96 2.37 14.23
N ARG A 73 6.64 3.64 14.50
CA ARG A 73 5.71 4.03 15.58
C ARG A 73 4.32 3.41 15.41
N THR A 74 3.82 3.34 14.17
CA THR A 74 2.54 2.69 13.88
C THR A 74 2.58 1.19 14.14
N ALA A 75 3.70 0.53 13.84
CA ALA A 75 3.84 -0.92 14.02
C ALA A 75 3.82 -1.36 15.49
N GLU A 76 4.17 -0.46 16.41
CA GLU A 76 4.11 -0.73 17.85
C GLU A 76 2.68 -0.68 18.43
N ARG A 77 1.78 0.10 17.82
CA ARG A 77 0.41 0.26 18.33
C ARG A 77 -0.43 -1.01 18.37
N PRO A 78 -0.37 -1.93 17.38
CA PRO A 78 -1.14 -3.16 17.41
C PRO A 78 -0.50 -4.30 18.23
N ILE A 79 0.61 -4.09 18.96
CA ILE A 79 1.24 -5.15 19.77
C ILE A 79 0.20 -5.83 20.68
N GLY A 80 -0.70 -5.05 21.28
CA GLY A 80 -1.74 -5.58 22.17
C GLY A 80 -2.84 -6.42 21.49
N CYS A 81 -2.92 -6.48 20.16
CA CYS A 81 -3.80 -7.44 19.46
C CYS A 81 -3.06 -8.59 18.79
N MET A 82 -1.74 -8.71 18.99
CA MET A 82 -0.99 -9.87 18.49
C MET A 82 -1.17 -11.08 19.42
N ASP A 83 -2.37 -11.68 19.37
CA ASP A 83 -2.63 -12.94 20.04
C ASP A 83 -2.18 -14.14 19.20
N LEU A 84 -2.00 -15.30 19.86
CA LEU A 84 -1.58 -16.54 19.20
C LEU A 84 -2.54 -16.96 18.07
N CYS A 85 -3.84 -16.69 18.22
CA CYS A 85 -4.86 -17.04 17.23
C CYS A 85 -4.70 -16.20 15.94
N LEU A 86 -4.36 -14.92 16.08
CA LEU A 86 -4.07 -14.01 14.98
C LEU A 86 -2.78 -14.42 14.27
N VAL A 87 -1.72 -14.70 15.02
CA VAL A 87 -0.44 -15.16 14.46
C VAL A 87 -0.63 -16.47 13.69
N ASN A 88 -1.36 -17.43 14.25
CA ASN A 88 -1.66 -18.70 13.56
C ASN A 88 -2.48 -18.49 12.28
N ARG A 89 -3.46 -17.58 12.28
CA ARG A 89 -4.22 -17.23 11.06
C ARG A 89 -3.36 -16.56 10.00
N MET A 90 -2.43 -15.70 10.39
CA MET A 90 -1.47 -15.08 9.48
C MET A 90 -0.53 -16.13 8.88
N ALA A 91 0.02 -17.03 9.70
CA ALA A 91 0.86 -18.12 9.24
C ALA A 91 0.14 -19.05 8.26
N LEU A 92 -1.10 -19.44 8.56
CA LEU A 92 -1.92 -20.27 7.68
C LEU A 92 -2.20 -19.58 6.34
N HIS A 93 -2.51 -18.27 6.37
CA HIS A 93 -2.69 -17.50 5.13
C HIS A 93 -1.42 -17.50 4.27
N CYS A 94 -0.25 -17.31 4.88
CA CYS A 94 1.03 -17.38 4.17
C CYS A 94 1.28 -18.78 3.59
N GLN A 95 1.01 -19.85 4.35
CA GLN A 95 1.14 -21.23 3.87
C GLN A 95 0.25 -21.48 2.65
N HIS A 96 -1.00 -21.04 2.68
CA HIS A 96 -1.91 -21.17 1.53
C HIS A 96 -1.39 -20.39 0.31
N ALA A 97 -0.89 -19.17 0.51
CA ALA A 97 -0.35 -18.36 -0.58
C ALA A 97 0.91 -18.98 -1.21
N VAL A 98 1.82 -19.53 -0.39
CA VAL A 98 3.02 -20.23 -0.86
C VAL A 98 2.63 -21.49 -1.62
N ALA A 99 1.73 -22.30 -1.07
CA ALA A 99 1.29 -23.54 -1.72
C ALA A 99 0.56 -23.25 -3.05
N ALA A 100 -0.22 -22.17 -3.13
CA ALA A 100 -0.84 -21.72 -4.38
C ALA A 100 0.21 -21.30 -5.42
N ALA A 101 1.24 -20.55 -5.00
CA ALA A 101 2.34 -20.16 -5.87
C ALA A 101 3.14 -21.37 -6.38
N GLU A 102 3.41 -22.36 -5.53
CA GLU A 102 4.05 -23.63 -5.92
C GLU A 102 3.23 -24.39 -6.97
N ARG A 103 1.90 -24.31 -6.89
CA ARG A 103 0.97 -24.88 -7.88
C ARG A 103 0.78 -24.00 -9.11
N MET A 104 1.51 -22.88 -9.22
CA MET A 104 1.36 -21.88 -10.29
C MET A 104 -0.08 -21.36 -10.45
N GLU A 105 -0.83 -21.32 -9.34
CA GLU A 105 -2.18 -20.76 -9.33
C GLU A 105 -2.13 -19.25 -9.55
N GLU A 106 -3.14 -18.72 -10.23
CA GLU A 106 -3.25 -17.29 -10.45
C GLU A 106 -3.41 -16.56 -9.11
N MET A 107 -2.53 -15.59 -8.87
CA MET A 107 -2.51 -14.87 -7.61
C MET A 107 -3.70 -13.93 -7.51
N GLN A 108 -4.70 -14.31 -6.71
CA GLN A 108 -5.86 -13.46 -6.46
C GLN A 108 -5.49 -12.29 -5.53
N TYR A 109 -5.03 -11.20 -6.12
CA TYR A 109 -4.98 -9.91 -5.47
C TYR A 109 -6.42 -9.43 -5.32
N GLY A 110 -6.98 -9.57 -4.11
CA GLY A 110 -8.40 -9.26 -3.88
C GLY A 110 -8.87 -7.94 -4.49
N THR A 111 -10.07 -8.00 -5.07
CA THR A 111 -10.80 -6.95 -5.78
C THR A 111 -11.23 -5.78 -4.91
#